data_AF-L0HGJ6-F1
#
_entry.id   AF-L0HGJ6-F1
#
_cell.length_a   1.000
_cell.length_b   1.000
_cell.length_c   1.000
_cell.angle_alpha   90.00
_cell.angle_beta   90.00
_cell.angle_gamma   90.00
#
_symmetry.space_group_name_H-M   'P 1'
#
loop_
_entity.id
_entity.type
_entity.pdbx_description
1 polymer ?
#
loop_
_entity_poly.entity_id
_entity_poly.type
_entity_poly.pdbx_seq_one_letter_code
_entity_poly.pdbx_strand_id
1 'polypeptide(L)' 'MTTLQNPPTRSAIRAGLPVEIIQKCDQHTGKRTRGAVQEILTNSAFHPHGIKVRLTDGRVGRVVTILSPDNPQQD' A
#
# COMPACT_ATOMS: atom_id res chain seq x y z
N MET A 1 -2.09 14.96 23.18
CA MET A 1 -3.15 14.22 22.47
C MET A 1 -3.32 14.80 21.06
N THR A 2 -2.59 14.30 20.06
CA THR A 2 -2.90 14.48 18.62
C THR A 2 -2.21 13.35 17.86
N THR A 3 -2.98 12.41 17.32
CA THR A 3 -2.46 11.19 16.69
C THR A 3 -2.07 11.48 15.24
N LEU A 4 -0.82 11.21 14.87
CA LEU A 4 -0.25 11.26 13.51
C LEU A 4 -0.98 10.30 12.56
N GLN A 5 -1.34 10.75 11.35
CA GLN A 5 -1.75 9.84 10.28
C GLN A 5 -1.47 10.43 8.89
N ASN A 6 -0.19 10.65 8.59
CA ASN A 6 0.21 11.02 7.24
C ASN A 6 0.00 9.80 6.31
N PRO A 7 -0.69 9.92 5.16
CA PRO A 7 -0.82 8.80 4.24
C PRO A 7 0.57 8.37 3.75
N PRO A 8 0.78 7.06 3.50
CA PRO A 8 2.07 6.54 3.06
C PRO A 8 2.49 7.26 1.79
N THR A 9 3.61 7.96 1.88
CA THR A 9 4.17 8.74 0.77
C THR A 9 4.79 7.77 -0.22
N ARG A 10 4.78 8.12 -1.52
CA ARG A 10 5.40 7.30 -2.58
C ARG A 10 6.82 6.85 -2.22
N SER A 11 7.62 7.69 -1.56
CA SER A 11 9.00 7.39 -1.16
C SER A 11 9.15 6.17 -0.23
N ALA A 12 8.09 5.81 0.50
CA ALA A 12 8.06 4.63 1.37
C ALA A 12 7.74 3.33 0.61
N ILE A 13 7.30 3.43 -0.65
CA ILE A 13 6.91 2.29 -1.47
C ILE A 13 7.93 2.13 -2.60
N ARG A 14 8.47 0.92 -2.72
CA ARG A 14 9.43 0.54 -3.77
C ARG A 14 8.98 -0.77 -4.40
N ALA A 15 9.37 -1.00 -5.65
CA ALA A 15 9.19 -2.31 -6.27
C ALA A 15 9.94 -3.37 -5.43
N GLY A 16 9.30 -4.52 -5.22
CA GLY A 16 9.78 -5.62 -4.38
C GLY A 16 9.31 -5.58 -2.92
N LEU A 17 8.77 -4.46 -2.42
CA LEU A 17 8.24 -4.40 -1.05
C LEU A 17 6.94 -5.22 -0.92
N PRO A 18 6.80 -6.05 0.13
CA PRO A 18 5.54 -6.69 0.43
C PRO A 18 4.56 -5.64 0.97
N VAL A 19 3.37 -5.60 0.36
CA VAL A 19 2.31 -4.66 0.69
C VAL A 19 0.97 -5.39 0.73
N GLU A 20 0.02 -4.79 1.44
CA GLU A 20 -1.39 -5.15 1.34
C GLU A 20 -2.09 -4.11 0.48
N ILE A 21 -2.74 -4.58 -0.60
CA ILE A 21 -3.58 -3.76 -1.44
C ILE A 21 -5.05 -4.11 -1.28
N ILE A 22 -5.91 -3.13 -1.48
CA ILE A 22 -7.34 -3.35 -1.71
C ILE A 22 -7.63 -3.17 -3.19
N GLN A 23 -8.19 -4.22 -3.80
CA GLN A 23 -8.66 -4.16 -5.19
C GLN A 23 -10.01 -3.46 -5.25
N LYS A 24 -10.39 -2.91 -6.41
CA LYS A 24 -11.67 -2.22 -6.56
C LYS A 24 -12.86 -3.13 -6.23
N CYS A 25 -12.81 -4.39 -6.64
CA CYS A 25 -13.83 -5.40 -6.31
C CYS A 25 -13.94 -5.68 -4.82
N ASP A 26 -12.84 -5.51 -4.07
CA ASP A 26 -12.77 -5.80 -2.65
C ASP A 26 -13.02 -4.55 -1.77
N GLN A 27 -13.27 -3.38 -2.37
CA GLN A 27 -13.51 -2.13 -1.60
C GLN A 27 -14.76 -2.21 -0.70
N HIS A 28 -15.78 -2.96 -1.10
CA HIS A 28 -17.00 -3.16 -0.30
C HIS A 28 -16.84 -4.24 0.77
N THR A 29 -16.02 -5.25 0.51
CA THR A 29 -15.79 -6.38 1.44
C THR A 29 -14.64 -6.10 2.41
N GLY A 30 -13.80 -5.11 2.12
CA GLY A 30 -12.60 -4.79 2.89
C GLY A 30 -11.47 -5.83 2.70
N LYS A 31 -11.60 -6.77 1.76
CA LYS A 31 -10.63 -7.85 1.58
C LYS A 31 -9.30 -7.29 1.08
N ARG A 32 -8.23 -7.60 1.80
CA ARG A 32 -6.87 -7.17 1.46
C ARG A 32 -6.13 -8.30 0.78
N THR A 33 -5.42 -7.97 -0.28
CA THR A 33 -4.54 -8.90 -0.98
C THR A 33 -3.10 -8.56 -0.66
N ARG A 34 -2.38 -9.55 -0.12
CA ARG A 34 -0.95 -9.46 0.12
C ARG A 34 -0.18 -9.77 -1.16
N GLY A 35 0.87 -9.02 -1.42
CA GLY A 35 1.83 -9.34 -2.48
C GLY A 35 2.97 -8.34 -2.55
N ALA A 36 3.94 -8.62 -3.40
CA ALA A 36 5.05 -7.70 -3.64
C ALA A 36 4.69 -6.68 -4.71
N VAL A 37 5.09 -5.42 -4.52
CA VAL A 37 4.92 -4.36 -5.53
C VAL A 37 5.77 -4.69 -6.76
N GLN A 38 5.15 -4.78 -7.94
CA GLN A 38 5.86 -4.83 -9.21
C GLN A 38 6.10 -3.43 -9.75
N GLU A 39 5.05 -2.63 -9.82
CA GLU A 39 5.09 -1.31 -10.45
C GLU A 39 4.20 -0.33 -9.70
N ILE A 40 4.66 0.91 -9.55
CA ILE A 40 3.89 2.00 -8.96
C ILE A 40 3.20 2.74 -10.10
N LEU A 41 1.86 2.66 -10.15
CA LEU A 41 1.04 3.27 -11.21
C LEU A 41 0.68 4.74 -10.91
N THR A 42 1.00 5.18 -9.69
CA THR A 42 0.73 6.52 -9.21
C THR A 42 1.99 7.38 -9.37
N ASN A 43 1.91 8.40 -10.24
CA ASN A 43 3.02 9.32 -10.48
C ASN A 43 3.18 10.37 -9.37
N SER A 44 2.08 10.84 -8.75
CA SER A 44 2.19 11.86 -7.71
C SER A 44 2.65 11.25 -6.39
N ALA A 45 3.50 12.00 -5.67
CA ALA A 45 4.06 11.56 -4.39
C ALA A 45 3.02 11.49 -3.26
N PHE A 46 1.94 12.27 -3.37
CA PHE A 46 0.87 12.37 -2.39
C PHE A 46 -0.48 12.10 -3.06
N HIS A 47 -1.24 11.16 -2.51
CA HIS A 47 -2.62 10.90 -2.92
C HIS A 47 -3.49 10.71 -1.68
N PRO A 48 -4.57 11.50 -1.53
CA PRO A 48 -5.43 11.46 -0.34
C PRO A 48 -6.10 10.10 -0.14
N HIS A 49 -6.20 9.28 -1.19
CA HIS A 49 -6.80 7.95 -1.12
C HIS A 49 -5.80 6.80 -1.24
N GLY A 50 -4.50 7.08 -1.12
CA GLY A 50 -3.43 6.09 -1.20
C GLY A 50 -2.81 5.93 -2.59
N ILE A 51 -1.70 5.19 -2.63
CA ILE A 51 -0.86 4.97 -3.80
C ILE A 51 -1.39 3.75 -4.58
N LYS A 52 -1.59 3.90 -5.89
CA LYS A 52 -1.99 2.79 -6.77
C LYS A 52 -0.75 2.02 -7.21
N VAL A 53 -0.76 0.70 -7.01
CA VAL A 53 0.34 -0.19 -7.39
C VAL A 53 -0.19 -1.41 -8.12
N ARG A 54 0.67 -2.01 -8.93
CA ARG A 54 0.52 -3.35 -9.50
C ARG A 54 1.40 -4.30 -8.68
N LEU A 55 0.85 -5.44 -8.29
CA LEU A 55 1.59 -6.53 -7.66
C LEU A 55 2.30 -7.39 -8.69
N THR A 56 3.29 -8.17 -8.25
CA THR A 56 3.98 -9.18 -9.09
C THR A 56 3.04 -10.23 -9.64
N ASP A 57 1.92 -10.51 -8.98
CA ASP A 57 0.84 -11.39 -9.43
C ASP A 57 -0.03 -10.77 -10.55
N GLY A 58 0.24 -9.54 -10.97
CA GLY A 58 -0.53 -8.79 -11.99
C GLY A 58 -1.76 -8.06 -11.47
N ARG A 59 -2.15 -8.28 -10.20
CA ARG A 59 -3.28 -7.58 -9.55
C ARG A 59 -2.97 -6.11 -9.32
N VAL A 60 -4.00 -5.27 -9.42
CA VAL A 60 -3.87 -3.81 -9.26
C VAL A 60 -4.80 -3.32 -8.17
N GLY A 61 -4.28 -2.51 -7.26
CA GLY A 61 -5.06 -1.98 -6.15
C GLY A 61 -4.42 -0.75 -5.50
N ARG A 62 -5.08 -0.28 -4.43
CA ARG A 62 -4.56 0.81 -3.59
C ARG A 62 -3.85 0.22 -2.39
N VAL A 63 -2.65 0.71 -2.10
CA VAL A 63 -1.88 0.28 -0.92
C VAL A 63 -2.61 0.74 0.34
N VAL A 64 -2.88 -0.20 1.23
CA VAL A 64 -3.48 0.01 2.55
C VAL A 64 -2.43 -0.13 3.65
N THR A 65 -1.58 -1.16 3.54
CA THR A 65 -0.55 -1.46 4.54
C THR A 65 0.77 -1.75 3.82
N ILE A 66 1.90 -1.25 4.35
CA ILE A 66 3.24 -1.63 3.92
C ILE A 66 3.77 -2.65 4.94
N LEU A 67 4.13 -3.84 4.49
CA LEU A 67 4.70 -4.89 5.33
C LEU A 67 6.23 -4.69 5.36
N SER A 68 6.70 -3.60 5.97
CA SER A 68 8.14 -3.39 6.10
C SER A 68 8.68 -4.32 7.21
N PRO A 69 9.73 -5.13 6.97
CA PRO A 69 10.30 -6.02 7.99
C PRO A 69 11.04 -5.27 9.12
N ASP A 70 11.23 -3.95 8.98
CA ASP A 70 12.02 -3.12 9.89
C ASP A 70 11.19 -2.35 10.93
N ASN A 71 9.93 -2.75 11.19
CA ASN A 71 9.13 -2.14 12.26
C ASN A 71 8.70 -3.18 13.31
N PRO A 72 9.59 -3.56 14.25
CA PRO A 72 9.28 -4.49 15.34
C PRO A 72 8.44 -3.86 16.46
N GLN A 73 7.55 -2.90 16.20
CA GLN A 73 6.80 -2.25 17.28
C GLN A 73 5.31 -2.20 16.99
N GLN A 74 4.58 -3.14 17.58
CA GLN A 74 3.45 -2.87 18.47
C GLN A 74 3.33 -4.04 19.48
N ASP A 75 4.00 -3.89 20.64
CA ASP A 75 3.57 -4.41 21.95
C ASP A 75 2.74 -3.32 22.63
#